data_AF-A0A420IG63-F1
#
_entry.id   AF-A0A420IG63-F1
#
_cell.length_a   1.000
_cell.length_b   1.000
_cell.length_c   1.000
_cell.angle_alpha   90.00
_cell.angle_beta   90.00
_cell.angle_gamma   90.00
#
_symmetry.space_group_name_H-M   'P 1'
#
loop_
_entity.id
_entity.type
_entity.pdbx_description
1 polymer ?
#
loop_
_entity_poly.entity_id
_entity_poly.type
_entity_poly.pdbx_seq_one_letter_code
_entity_poly.pdbx_strand_id
1 'polypeptide(L)'
;MASLPLFKFVALFVRHISKYGGNLIKTKAHDHPKFRVYAAKYGQRMHQLNMRMAVTLLKNSTAEKQVKENSEELSSLKPPNDSGHGNLSNMRNVSKEKSLPKEVPPSVWKRKFRPLPEAKAVELFANVVGDSFVLLVAGSLVFYEYLRTKGKPDISTELKNKLDELEQRESDLEKINKRTLEKVEALEVAIVNLEKNTSKK
;
A
#
# COMPACT_ATOMS: atom_id res chain seq x y z
N MET A 1 -5.43 12.30 32.16
CA MET A 1 -6.49 11.58 32.93
C MET A 1 -7.89 11.76 32.32
N ALA A 2 -8.09 11.80 30.99
CA ALA A 2 -9.39 12.12 30.38
C ALA A 2 -9.82 11.22 29.18
N SER A 3 -9.24 10.03 29.02
CA SER A 3 -9.61 9.10 27.94
C SER A 3 -10.73 8.11 28.31
N LEU A 4 -10.95 7.86 29.60
CA LEU A 4 -11.97 6.95 30.12
C LEU A 4 -13.42 7.31 29.72
N PRO A 5 -13.86 8.59 29.74
CA PRO A 5 -15.22 8.93 29.34
C PRO A 5 -15.44 8.83 27.83
N LEU A 6 -14.48 9.27 27.00
CA LEU A 6 -14.61 9.21 25.54
C LEU A 6 -14.75 7.76 25.04
N PHE A 7 -13.94 6.85 25.59
CA PHE A 7 -14.04 5.43 25.28
C PHE A 7 -15.41 4.84 25.64
N LYS A 8 -15.99 5.24 26.77
CA LYS A 8 -17.35 4.80 27.17
C LYS A 8 -18.43 5.33 26.24
N PHE A 9 -18.33 6.57 25.77
CA PHE A 9 -19.26 7.12 24.78
C PHE A 9 -19.13 6.42 23.44
N VAL A 10 -17.92 6.13 22.98
CA VAL A 10 -17.67 5.34 21.76
C VAL A 10 -18.25 3.93 21.90
N ALA A 11 -18.02 3.25 23.03
CA ALA A 11 -18.60 1.95 23.31
C ALA A 11 -20.15 1.97 23.38
N LEU A 12 -20.75 2.99 23.98
CA LEU A 12 -22.21 3.17 23.99
C LEU A 12 -22.78 3.51 22.61
N PHE A 13 -22.03 4.25 21.79
CA PHE A 13 -22.42 4.62 20.44
C PHE A 13 -22.38 3.42 19.48
N VAL A 14 -21.35 2.58 19.56
CA VAL A 14 -21.27 1.29 18.86
C VAL A 14 -22.47 0.40 19.24
N ARG A 15 -22.82 0.35 20.53
CA ARG A 15 -24.00 -0.39 21.00
C ARG A 15 -25.32 0.20 20.49
N HIS A 16 -25.43 1.53 20.41
CA HIS A 16 -26.62 2.20 19.89
C HIS A 16 -26.82 1.94 18.40
N ILE A 17 -25.76 2.00 17.61
CA ILE A 17 -25.86 1.80 16.16
C ILE A 17 -26.09 0.33 15.81
N SER A 18 -25.43 -0.59 16.50
CA SER A 18 -25.65 -2.02 16.31
C SER A 18 -27.08 -2.44 16.66
N LYS A 19 -27.65 -1.93 17.76
CA LYS A 19 -28.98 -2.33 18.21
C LYS A 19 -30.11 -1.56 17.51
N TYR A 20 -29.94 -0.26 17.24
CA TYR A 20 -30.99 0.58 16.65
C TYR A 20 -30.90 0.73 15.13
N GLY A 21 -29.70 0.69 14.52
CA GLY A 21 -29.55 0.80 13.07
C GLY A 21 -30.19 -0.37 12.32
N GLY A 22 -29.97 -1.59 12.78
CA GLY A 22 -30.59 -2.79 12.20
C GLY A 22 -32.10 -2.83 12.35
N ASN A 23 -32.63 -2.48 13.53
CA ASN A 23 -34.07 -2.56 13.80
C ASN A 23 -34.88 -1.46 13.09
N LEU A 24 -34.36 -0.23 12.98
CA LEU A 24 -35.02 0.88 12.28
C LEU A 24 -35.08 0.66 10.76
N ILE A 25 -34.04 0.07 10.19
CA ILE A 25 -34.00 -0.18 8.75
C ILE A 25 -34.87 -1.37 8.39
N LYS A 26 -34.97 -2.39 9.27
CA LYS A 26 -35.90 -3.52 9.11
C LYS A 26 -37.37 -3.08 9.15
N THR A 27 -37.77 -2.24 10.11
CA THR A 27 -39.15 -1.71 10.17
C THR A 27 -39.45 -0.78 8.99
N LYS A 28 -38.57 0.18 8.68
CA LYS A 28 -38.79 1.09 7.54
C LYS A 28 -38.74 0.42 6.17
N ALA A 29 -37.96 -0.65 6.01
CA ALA A 29 -37.96 -1.44 4.78
C ALA A 29 -39.22 -2.31 4.63
N HIS A 30 -39.90 -2.59 5.74
CA HIS A 30 -41.23 -3.20 5.72
C HIS A 30 -42.30 -2.16 5.34
N ASP A 31 -42.19 -0.95 5.89
CA ASP A 31 -43.19 0.11 5.71
C ASP A 31 -43.12 0.82 4.33
N HIS A 32 -41.94 0.85 3.69
CA HIS A 32 -41.76 1.55 2.41
C HIS A 32 -41.23 0.66 1.27
N PRO A 33 -42.04 0.34 0.24
CA PRO A 33 -41.64 -0.54 -0.85
C PRO A 33 -40.55 0.06 -1.75
N LYS A 34 -40.55 1.39 -1.95
CA LYS A 34 -39.49 2.09 -2.72
C LYS A 34 -38.14 1.99 -2.02
N PHE A 35 -38.13 2.13 -0.70
CA PHE A 35 -36.92 2.03 0.12
C PHE A 35 -36.39 0.59 0.13
N ARG A 36 -37.28 -0.41 0.15
CA ARG A 36 -36.89 -1.83 0.05
C ARG A 36 -36.10 -2.13 -1.22
N VAL A 37 -36.56 -1.67 -2.39
CA VAL A 37 -35.87 -1.88 -3.67
C VAL A 37 -34.51 -1.18 -3.68
N TYR A 38 -34.44 0.04 -3.13
CA TYR A 38 -33.18 0.78 -3.03
C TYR A 38 -32.17 0.07 -2.11
N ALA A 39 -32.58 -0.28 -0.89
CA ALA A 39 -31.74 -0.98 0.08
C ALA A 39 -31.31 -2.36 -0.44
N ALA A 40 -32.21 -3.09 -1.12
CA ALA A 40 -31.86 -4.35 -1.79
C ALA A 40 -30.81 -4.13 -2.88
N LYS A 41 -30.95 -3.11 -3.75
CA LYS A 41 -29.97 -2.79 -4.79
C LYS A 41 -28.59 -2.48 -4.22
N TYR A 42 -28.52 -1.70 -3.15
CA TYR A 42 -27.26 -1.39 -2.47
C TYR A 42 -26.68 -2.60 -1.75
N GLY A 43 -27.50 -3.40 -1.05
CA GLY A 43 -27.08 -4.65 -0.43
C GLY A 43 -26.50 -5.64 -1.43
N GLN A 44 -27.13 -5.78 -2.62
CA GLN A 44 -26.60 -6.60 -3.72
C GLN A 44 -25.27 -6.09 -4.23
N ARG A 45 -25.12 -4.76 -4.41
CA ARG A 45 -23.86 -4.16 -4.85
C ARG A 45 -22.75 -4.42 -3.83
N MET A 46 -23.03 -4.30 -2.54
CA MET A 46 -22.08 -4.62 -1.47
C MET A 46 -21.70 -6.09 -1.45
N HIS A 47 -22.66 -7.00 -1.59
CA HIS A 47 -22.37 -8.43 -1.68
C HIS A 47 -21.48 -8.76 -2.88
N GLN A 48 -21.78 -8.18 -4.05
CA GLN A 48 -20.97 -8.36 -5.25
C GLN A 48 -19.57 -7.78 -5.08
N LEU A 49 -19.42 -6.63 -4.43
CA LEU A 49 -18.11 -6.06 -4.12
C LEU A 49 -17.32 -6.98 -3.18
N ASN A 50 -17.93 -7.46 -2.10
CA ASN A 50 -17.27 -8.37 -1.17
C ASN A 50 -16.79 -9.66 -1.87
N MET A 51 -17.63 -10.27 -2.71
CA MET A 51 -17.26 -11.47 -3.48
C MET A 51 -16.17 -11.19 -4.52
N ARG A 52 -16.20 -10.02 -5.18
CA ARG A 52 -15.14 -9.62 -6.11
C ARG A 52 -13.80 -9.47 -5.40
N MET A 53 -13.79 -8.80 -4.25
CA MET A 53 -12.58 -8.61 -3.46
C MET A 53 -12.06 -9.96 -2.94
N ALA A 54 -12.93 -10.82 -2.41
CA ALA A 54 -12.56 -12.16 -1.94
C ALA A 54 -11.92 -13.01 -3.06
N VAL A 55 -12.53 -13.05 -4.25
CA VAL A 55 -11.97 -13.79 -5.40
C VAL A 55 -10.64 -13.19 -5.88
N THR A 56 -10.49 -11.86 -5.79
CA THR A 56 -9.24 -11.18 -6.16
C THR A 56 -8.12 -11.52 -5.19
N LEU A 57 -8.40 -11.49 -3.88
CA LEU A 57 -7.44 -11.88 -2.84
C LEU A 57 -7.01 -13.34 -2.99
N LEU A 58 -7.95 -14.26 -3.24
CA LEU A 58 -7.65 -15.66 -3.46
C LEU A 58 -6.77 -15.88 -4.69
N LYS A 59 -7.04 -15.16 -5.79
CA LYS A 59 -6.23 -15.26 -7.02
C LYS A 59 -4.78 -14.79 -6.80
N ASN A 60 -4.60 -13.67 -6.10
CA ASN A 60 -3.26 -13.16 -5.78
C ASN A 60 -2.50 -14.14 -4.90
N SER A 61 -3.16 -14.77 -3.91
CA SER A 61 -2.54 -15.80 -3.07
C SER A 61 -2.13 -17.05 -3.86
N THR A 62 -2.94 -17.50 -4.83
CA THR A 62 -2.56 -18.64 -5.69
C THR A 62 -1.41 -18.29 -6.64
N ALA A 63 -1.36 -17.05 -7.14
CA ALA A 63 -0.27 -16.59 -7.99
C ALA A 63 1.04 -16.49 -7.19
N GLU A 64 0.98 -16.01 -5.95
CA GLU A 64 2.14 -15.98 -5.04
C GLU A 64 2.66 -17.38 -4.69
N LYS A 65 1.77 -18.36 -4.53
CA LYS A 65 2.17 -19.76 -4.31
C LYS A 65 2.86 -20.36 -5.53
N GLN A 66 2.33 -20.11 -6.73
CA GLN A 66 2.97 -20.57 -7.97
C GLN A 66 4.31 -19.88 -8.23
N VAL A 67 4.45 -18.60 -7.87
CA VAL A 67 5.75 -17.91 -7.97
C VAL A 67 6.75 -18.50 -6.98
N LYS A 68 6.34 -18.83 -5.75
CA LYS A 68 7.22 -19.49 -4.76
C LYS A 68 7.61 -20.91 -5.18
N GLU A 69 6.67 -21.72 -5.66
CA GLU A 69 6.93 -23.07 -6.16
C GLU A 69 7.89 -23.05 -7.36
N ASN A 70 7.65 -22.17 -8.35
CA ASN A 70 8.57 -22.01 -9.48
C ASN A 70 9.94 -21.45 -9.06
N SER A 71 10.01 -20.63 -8.01
CA SER A 71 11.28 -20.12 -7.46
C SER A 71 12.06 -21.21 -6.71
N GLU A 72 11.35 -22.10 -6.01
CA GLU A 72 11.91 -23.28 -5.33
C GLU A 72 12.37 -24.33 -6.36
N GLU A 73 11.61 -24.54 -7.45
CA GLU A 73 11.98 -25.42 -8.56
C GLU A 73 13.24 -24.92 -9.30
N LEU A 74 13.33 -23.61 -9.58
CA LEU A 74 14.51 -22.98 -10.19
C LEU A 74 15.76 -23.00 -9.29
N SER A 75 15.60 -23.19 -7.98
CA SER A 75 16.73 -23.32 -7.05
C SER A 75 17.25 -24.75 -6.89
N SER A 76 16.54 -25.75 -7.43
CA SER A 76 16.92 -27.18 -7.33
C SER A 76 17.78 -27.69 -8.50
N LEU A 77 17.97 -26.90 -9.56
CA LEU A 77 18.76 -27.28 -10.74
C LEU A 77 20.13 -26.57 -10.75
N LYS A 78 21.12 -27.19 -10.11
CA LYS A 78 22.56 -26.91 -10.34
C LYS A 78 23.05 -27.72 -11.57
N PRO A 79 23.99 -27.23 -12.41
CA PRO A 79 24.17 -27.71 -13.77
C PRO A 79 25.09 -28.95 -13.83
N PRO A 80 24.90 -29.80 -14.84
CA PRO A 80 26.03 -30.50 -15.44
C PRO A 80 26.14 -30.23 -16.94
N ASN A 81 27.40 -30.07 -17.35
CA ASN A 81 27.90 -30.04 -18.71
C ASN A 81 27.48 -31.32 -19.47
N ASP A 82 27.17 -31.26 -20.76
CA ASP A 82 28.12 -31.54 -21.86
C ASP A 82 27.39 -31.59 -23.22
N SER A 83 28.20 -31.39 -24.26
CA SER A 83 28.00 -31.30 -25.71
C SER A 83 27.27 -32.46 -26.42
N GLY A 84 26.67 -32.17 -27.60
CA GLY A 84 26.35 -33.19 -28.61
C GLY A 84 25.17 -32.87 -29.55
N HIS A 85 25.46 -32.64 -30.83
CA HIS A 85 24.51 -32.50 -31.96
C HIS A 85 23.72 -33.80 -32.26
N GLY A 86 22.50 -33.68 -32.80
CA GLY A 86 21.93 -34.77 -33.63
C GLY A 86 20.42 -34.83 -33.84
N ASN A 87 19.99 -34.36 -35.00
CA ASN A 87 18.90 -34.84 -35.86
C ASN A 87 17.41 -34.45 -35.67
N LEU A 88 16.94 -33.90 -36.79
CA LEU A 88 15.62 -33.54 -37.26
C LEU A 88 14.71 -34.77 -37.50
N SER A 89 13.40 -34.52 -37.51
CA SER A 89 12.30 -35.30 -38.13
C SER A 89 11.39 -36.14 -37.21
N ASN A 90 10.39 -35.46 -36.63
CA ASN A 90 8.97 -35.88 -36.69
C ASN A 90 8.06 -34.81 -36.07
N MET A 91 7.88 -33.69 -36.77
CA MET A 91 6.89 -32.66 -36.40
C MET A 91 6.07 -32.24 -37.63
N ARG A 92 5.44 -33.20 -38.29
CA ARG A 92 4.32 -32.93 -39.21
C ARG A 92 3.31 -34.04 -38.99
N ASN A 93 2.05 -33.68 -38.79
CA ASN A 93 0.88 -34.54 -38.60
C ASN A 93 0.47 -34.87 -37.15
N VAL A 94 0.23 -33.86 -36.30
CA VAL A 94 -1.00 -33.81 -35.47
C VAL A 94 -1.38 -32.33 -35.27
N SER A 95 -1.53 -31.60 -36.37
CA SER A 95 -2.00 -30.21 -36.38
C SER A 95 -3.36 -30.12 -37.08
N LYS A 96 -4.38 -30.76 -36.52
CA LYS A 96 -5.81 -30.47 -36.76
C LYS A 96 -6.65 -31.25 -35.77
N GLU A 97 -7.69 -30.59 -35.24
CA GLU A 97 -8.71 -31.11 -34.31
C GLU A 97 -8.40 -31.14 -32.79
N LYS A 98 -8.34 -29.94 -32.18
CA LYS A 98 -9.36 -29.48 -31.21
C LYS A 98 -8.99 -28.07 -30.75
N SER A 99 -9.46 -27.08 -31.50
CA SER A 99 -9.56 -25.70 -31.03
C SER A 99 -10.65 -25.61 -29.96
N LEU A 100 -10.29 -25.92 -28.71
CA LEU A 100 -11.01 -25.39 -27.55
C LEU A 100 -10.68 -23.90 -27.50
N PRO A 101 -11.68 -22.99 -27.48
CA PRO A 101 -11.41 -21.58 -27.31
C PRO A 101 -10.60 -21.41 -26.03
N LYS A 102 -9.39 -20.86 -26.14
CA LYS A 102 -8.62 -20.42 -24.99
C LYS A 102 -9.33 -19.20 -24.42
N GLU A 103 -10.40 -19.44 -23.67
CA GLU A 103 -11.14 -18.41 -22.96
C GLU A 103 -10.19 -17.84 -21.91
N VAL A 104 -9.66 -16.65 -22.20
CA VAL A 104 -9.02 -15.80 -21.21
C VAL A 104 -9.99 -15.72 -20.03
N PRO A 105 -9.64 -16.18 -18.81
CA PRO A 105 -10.58 -16.23 -17.72
C PRO A 105 -11.12 -14.82 -17.52
N PRO A 106 -12.45 -14.62 -17.55
CA PRO A 106 -13.02 -13.28 -17.48
C PRO A 106 -12.47 -12.61 -16.23
N SER A 107 -11.94 -11.39 -16.40
CA SER A 107 -11.46 -10.56 -15.30
C SER A 107 -12.51 -10.61 -14.18
N VAL A 108 -12.09 -10.80 -12.92
CA VAL A 108 -12.99 -10.98 -11.75
C VAL A 108 -14.10 -9.91 -11.70
N TRP A 109 -13.80 -8.72 -12.21
CA TRP A 109 -14.68 -7.56 -12.37
C TRP A 109 -15.87 -7.76 -13.33
N LYS A 110 -15.78 -8.68 -14.29
CA LYS A 110 -16.86 -9.05 -15.24
C LYS A 110 -17.72 -10.23 -14.76
N ARG A 111 -17.36 -10.91 -13.66
CA ARG A 111 -18.13 -12.06 -13.14
C ARG A 111 -19.44 -11.59 -12.49
N LYS A 112 -20.56 -12.19 -12.88
CA LYS A 112 -21.90 -11.97 -12.30
C LYS A 112 -22.16 -13.02 -11.23
N PHE A 113 -22.21 -12.60 -9.97
CA PHE A 113 -22.50 -13.48 -8.83
C PHE A 113 -24.02 -13.63 -8.62
N ARG A 114 -24.45 -14.77 -8.05
CA ARG A 114 -25.86 -15.04 -7.75
C ARG A 114 -26.37 -14.00 -6.73
N PRO A 115 -27.51 -13.34 -6.98
CA PRO A 115 -28.02 -12.33 -6.05
C PRO A 115 -28.51 -12.97 -4.75
N LEU A 116 -28.34 -12.26 -3.64
CA LEU A 116 -28.88 -12.66 -2.34
C LEU A 116 -30.41 -12.49 -2.30
N PRO A 117 -31.11 -13.19 -1.38
CA PRO A 117 -32.51 -12.88 -1.11
C PRO A 117 -32.63 -11.43 -0.59
N GLU A 118 -33.66 -10.71 -1.05
CA GLU A 118 -33.80 -9.26 -0.85
C GLU A 118 -33.76 -8.87 0.64
N ALA A 119 -34.41 -9.63 1.51
CA ALA A 119 -34.42 -9.36 2.95
C ALA A 119 -33.01 -9.36 3.57
N LYS A 120 -32.15 -10.29 3.17
CA LYS A 120 -30.76 -10.34 3.64
C LYS A 120 -29.92 -9.21 3.07
N ALA A 121 -30.18 -8.80 1.82
CA ALA A 121 -29.49 -7.65 1.22
C ALA A 121 -29.81 -6.35 1.96
N VAL A 122 -31.07 -6.16 2.37
CA VAL A 122 -31.49 -5.01 3.18
C VAL A 122 -30.82 -5.02 4.56
N GLU A 123 -30.74 -6.18 5.22
CA GLU A 123 -30.04 -6.31 6.51
C GLU A 123 -28.54 -6.00 6.38
N LEU A 124 -27.89 -6.49 5.32
CA LEU A 124 -26.48 -6.19 5.06
C LEU A 124 -26.27 -4.69 4.84
N PHE A 125 -27.15 -4.05 4.06
CA PHE A 125 -27.14 -2.60 3.86
C PHE A 125 -27.31 -1.84 5.18
N ALA A 126 -28.22 -2.31 6.04
CA ALA A 126 -28.47 -1.68 7.33
C ALA A 126 -27.23 -1.64 8.23
N ASN A 127 -26.54 -2.78 8.34
CA ASN A 127 -25.33 -2.89 9.15
C ASN A 127 -24.21 -2.01 8.60
N VAL A 128 -23.98 -2.04 7.28
CA VAL A 128 -22.95 -1.23 6.63
C VAL A 128 -23.22 0.27 6.80
N VAL A 129 -24.46 0.71 6.67
CA VAL A 129 -24.81 2.13 6.89
C VAL A 129 -24.53 2.54 8.33
N GLY A 130 -24.90 1.71 9.31
CA GLY A 130 -24.60 1.95 10.72
C GLY A 130 -23.09 2.07 10.95
N ASP A 131 -22.32 1.07 10.51
CA ASP A 131 -20.87 1.04 10.70
C ASP A 131 -20.19 2.20 9.96
N SER A 132 -20.65 2.56 8.76
CA SER A 132 -20.12 3.70 8.01
C SER A 132 -20.31 5.02 8.75
N PHE A 133 -21.42 5.18 9.48
CA PHE A 133 -21.66 6.37 10.29
C PHE A 133 -20.72 6.43 11.50
N VAL A 134 -20.47 5.29 12.17
CA VAL A 134 -19.47 5.21 13.25
C VAL A 134 -18.08 5.54 12.73
N LEU A 135 -17.67 4.92 11.63
CA LEU A 135 -16.37 5.12 11.03
C LEU A 135 -16.18 6.55 10.53
N LEU A 136 -17.25 7.20 10.05
CA LEU A 136 -17.21 8.61 9.68
C LEU A 136 -16.99 9.48 10.91
N VAL A 137 -17.77 9.32 11.98
CA VAL A 137 -17.62 10.11 13.21
C VAL A 137 -16.23 9.91 13.83
N ALA A 138 -15.79 8.66 13.95
CA ALA A 138 -14.46 8.32 14.46
C ALA A 138 -13.36 8.86 13.54
N GLY A 139 -13.50 8.69 12.22
CA GLY A 139 -12.59 9.19 11.21
C GLY A 139 -12.50 10.71 11.21
N SER A 140 -13.61 11.42 11.37
CA SER A 140 -13.65 12.88 11.50
C SER A 140 -12.96 13.36 12.76
N LEU A 141 -13.14 12.69 13.90
CA LEU A 141 -12.42 13.00 15.14
C LEU A 141 -10.90 12.81 14.97
N VAL A 142 -10.48 11.68 14.39
CA VAL A 142 -9.07 11.40 14.10
C VAL A 142 -8.51 12.40 13.10
N PHE A 143 -9.25 12.71 12.03
CA PHE A 143 -8.86 13.67 11.00
C PHE A 143 -8.75 15.09 11.56
N TYR A 144 -9.65 15.47 12.48
CA TYR A 144 -9.60 16.74 13.18
C TYR A 144 -8.36 16.85 14.07
N GLU A 145 -8.08 15.83 14.89
CA GLU A 145 -6.86 15.79 15.69
C GLU A 145 -5.60 15.74 14.81
N TYR A 146 -5.66 15.11 13.63
CA TYR A 146 -4.58 15.09 12.66
C TYR A 146 -4.30 16.50 12.08
N LEU A 147 -5.35 17.23 11.68
CA LEU A 147 -5.21 18.62 11.24
C LEU A 147 -4.68 19.52 12.36
N ARG A 148 -5.18 19.33 13.60
CA ARG A 148 -4.72 20.06 14.77
C ARG A 148 -3.26 19.76 15.13
N THR A 149 -2.84 18.50 15.00
CA THR A 149 -1.48 18.05 15.33
C THR A 149 -0.45 18.57 14.32
N LYS A 150 -0.84 18.71 13.03
CA LYS A 150 0.00 19.37 12.02
C LYS A 150 0.35 20.81 12.37
N GLY A 151 -0.47 21.47 13.18
CA GLY A 151 -0.22 22.83 13.67
C GLY A 151 0.78 22.93 14.81
N LYS A 152 1.48 21.86 15.21
CA LYS A 152 2.54 21.91 16.24
C LYS A 152 3.92 22.12 15.58
N PRO A 153 4.47 23.36 15.59
CA PRO A 153 5.70 23.70 14.88
C PRO A 153 6.99 23.24 15.56
N ASP A 154 6.97 22.80 16.84
CA ASP A 154 8.21 22.57 17.62
C ASP A 154 9.21 21.63 16.94
N ILE A 155 8.74 20.49 16.43
CA ILE A 155 9.59 19.52 15.74
C ILE A 155 10.09 20.10 14.41
N SER A 156 9.24 20.86 13.71
CA SER A 156 9.60 21.46 12.43
C SER A 156 10.62 22.58 12.57
N THR A 157 10.50 23.39 13.62
CA THR A 157 11.46 24.46 13.94
C THR A 157 12.77 23.89 14.46
N GLU A 158 12.74 22.85 15.30
CA GLU A 158 13.96 22.17 15.74
C GLU A 158 14.72 21.54 14.58
N LEU A 159 14.00 20.89 13.65
CA LEU A 159 14.61 20.32 12.45
C LEU A 159 15.21 21.39 11.54
N LYS A 160 14.54 22.53 11.37
CA LYS A 160 15.08 23.68 10.62
C LYS A 160 16.37 24.21 11.26
N ASN A 161 16.35 24.42 12.58
CA ASN A 161 17.54 24.89 13.30
C ASN A 161 18.71 23.90 13.18
N LYS A 162 18.45 22.59 13.19
CA LYS A 162 19.49 21.56 12.97
C LYS A 162 20.02 21.57 11.53
N LEU A 163 19.16 21.82 10.54
CA LEU A 163 19.57 22.00 9.15
C LEU A 163 20.49 23.21 9.01
N ASP A 164 20.08 24.36 9.57
CA ASP A 164 20.87 25.58 9.54
C ASP A 164 22.23 25.41 10.29
N GLU A 165 22.25 24.67 11.40
CA GLU A 165 23.50 24.36 12.14
C GLU A 165 24.44 23.47 11.31
N LEU A 166 23.91 22.44 10.63
CA LEU A 166 24.71 21.55 9.78
C LEU A 166 25.30 22.32 8.59
N GLU A 167 24.51 23.18 7.95
CA GLU A 167 24.97 24.03 6.84
C GLU A 167 26.10 24.99 7.28
N GLN A 168 26.00 25.57 8.48
CA GLN A 168 27.08 26.38 9.04
C GLN A 168 28.36 25.56 9.24
N ARG A 169 28.26 24.36 9.82
CA ARG A 169 29.43 23.48 10.00
C ARG A 169 30.09 23.10 8.69
N GLU A 170 29.31 22.78 7.66
CA GLU A 170 29.86 22.49 6.33
C GLU A 170 30.63 23.70 5.79
N SER A 171 30.06 24.91 5.89
CA SER A 171 30.72 26.14 5.44
C SER A 171 32.04 26.42 6.17
N ASP A 172 32.12 26.11 7.46
CA ASP A 172 33.33 26.34 8.25
C ASP A 172 34.40 25.29 7.98
N LEU A 173 34.01 24.03 7.79
CA LEU A 173 34.91 22.98 7.33
C LEU A 173 35.49 23.30 5.94
N GLU A 174 34.70 23.85 5.03
CA GLU A 174 35.19 24.30 3.72
C GLU A 174 36.22 25.42 3.84
N LYS A 175 36.00 26.41 4.71
CA LYS A 175 36.98 27.49 4.96
C LYS A 175 38.28 26.94 5.56
N ILE A 176 38.18 25.97 6.47
CA ILE A 176 39.36 25.32 7.07
C ILE A 176 40.13 24.55 6.01
N ASN A 177 39.45 23.75 5.19
CA ASN A 177 40.08 23.01 4.09
C ASN A 177 40.80 23.95 3.10
N LYS A 178 40.17 25.07 2.73
CA LYS A 178 40.82 26.09 1.87
C LYS A 178 42.10 26.64 2.51
N ARG A 179 42.05 27.03 3.78
CA ARG A 179 43.23 27.51 4.51
C ARG A 179 44.33 26.45 4.62
N THR A 180 43.97 25.17 4.79
CA THR A 180 44.98 24.11 4.82
C THR A 180 45.62 23.91 3.46
N LEU A 181 44.85 23.97 2.37
CA LEU A 181 45.39 23.90 1.00
C LEU A 181 46.34 25.07 0.71
N GLU A 182 45.95 26.30 1.04
CA GLU A 182 46.81 27.49 0.88
C GLU A 182 48.13 27.36 1.63
N LYS A 183 48.10 26.82 2.85
CA LYS A 183 49.32 26.56 3.65
C LYS A 183 50.21 25.50 3.01
N VAL A 184 49.61 24.43 2.47
CA VAL A 184 50.36 23.37 1.79
C VAL A 184 51.02 23.91 0.53
N GLU A 185 50.29 24.67 -0.29
CA GLU A 185 50.85 25.30 -1.50
C GLU A 185 52.02 26.24 -1.17
N ALA A 186 51.89 27.05 -0.12
CA ALA A 186 52.98 27.92 0.34
C ALA A 186 54.23 27.13 0.79
N LEU A 187 54.03 25.98 1.45
CA LEU A 187 55.13 25.09 1.84
C LEU A 187 55.79 24.44 0.62
N GLU A 188 55.01 23.98 -0.36
CA GLU A 188 55.55 23.41 -1.61
C GLU A 188 56.42 24.43 -2.35
N VAL A 189 55.95 25.67 -2.49
CA VAL A 189 56.72 26.76 -3.10
C VAL A 189 58.01 27.04 -2.33
N ALA A 190 57.96 27.05 -0.99
CA ALA A 190 59.15 27.24 -0.16
C ALA A 190 60.17 26.11 -0.35
N ILE A 191 59.72 24.85 -0.39
CA ILE A 191 60.57 23.68 -0.63
C ILE A 191 61.24 23.76 -2.01
N VAL A 192 60.47 24.03 -3.07
CA VAL A 192 60.99 24.15 -4.45
C VAL A 192 62.03 25.27 -4.56
N ASN A 193 61.81 26.40 -3.89
CA ASN A 193 62.76 27.51 -3.88
C ASN A 193 64.07 27.14 -3.17
N LEU A 194 63.99 26.40 -2.06
CA LEU A 194 65.18 25.89 -1.36
C LEU A 194 65.96 24.91 -2.25
N GLU A 195 65.27 23.99 -2.92
CA GLU A 195 65.87 23.00 -3.83
C GLU A 195 66.64 23.67 -4.99
N LYS A 196 66.03 24.69 -5.61
CA LYS A 196 66.68 25.49 -6.68
C LYS A 196 67.92 26.23 -6.19
N ASN A 197 67.91 26.72 -4.95
CA ASN A 197 69.03 27.46 -4.39
C ASN A 197 70.19 26.53 -4.00
N THR A 198 69.89 25.31 -3.53
CA THR A 198 70.90 24.27 -3.27
C THR A 198 71.53 23.72 -4.55
N SER A 199 70.79 23.61 -5.66
CA SER A 199 71.34 23.12 -6.93
C SER A 199 72.22 24.12 -7.69
N LYS A 200 72.22 25.40 -7.29
CA LYS A 200 73.02 26.48 -7.92
C LYS A 200 74.38 26.71 -7.27
N LYS A 201 74.67 26.03 -6.15
CA LYS A 201 75.87 26.20 -5.33
C LYS A 201 76.79 25.01 -5.52
#